data_AF-A0A3A8G6K5-F1
#
_entry.id   AF-A0A3A8G6K5-F1
#
_cell.length_a   1.000
_cell.length_b   1.000
_cell.length_c   1.000
_cell.angle_alpha   90.00
_cell.angle_beta   90.00
_cell.angle_gamma   90.00
#
_symmetry.space_group_name_H-M   'P 1'
#
loop_
_entity.id
_entity.type
_entity.pdbx_description
1 polymer ?
#
loop_
_entity_poly.entity_id
_entity_poly.type
_entity_poly.pdbx_seq_one_letter_code
_entity_poly.pdbx_strand_id
1 'polypeptide(L)'
;MSPVLHVVHPEPVPPPGDPAALDETEARRVDFVWSGVMVGSLALVFALLSVFGGVAVPVLLALTGAYAFNPLVTLMEKRGVDRTWGTSILFFAGTLLMVGAGLYLVPVFRDEAAKLPGFFQRASTQVVPQVESLLGVSLPDLVSQRTAELGEKASELLQSAGPTAARLVASFAGNTARFAATLLGLSVVPVLAFFFLQDYPRLMGRIQDLLPRRSVALVTQRFREVDEVLSAFVQGQLTVGAILSVLYAVGLSVARIDLAIAIGLIAGFGNMVPYLGTGIGVVLAVLGVLLSWQGPWQLAVVAATFIIGQLAEGFVITPRVVGEKVGLAPVAVIIAVLAFGELFGFVGILLAVPASAILKVVLSVVLQRYRRTQLYKGSVQAP
;
A
#
# COMPACT_ATOMS: atom_id res chain seq x y z
N MET A 1 -95.08 -24.73 27.92
CA MET A 1 -93.75 -25.25 27.57
C MET A 1 -92.93 -24.09 27.02
N SER A 2 -92.14 -23.44 27.88
CA SER A 2 -91.27 -22.32 27.49
C SER A 2 -89.85 -22.86 27.30
N PRO A 3 -89.12 -22.50 26.24
CA PRO A 3 -87.79 -23.04 25.98
C PRO A 3 -86.76 -22.38 26.91
N VAL A 4 -85.94 -23.23 27.52
CA VAL A 4 -84.81 -22.86 28.38
C VAL A 4 -83.70 -22.29 27.49
N LEU A 5 -83.36 -21.02 27.69
CA LEU A 5 -82.21 -20.38 27.05
C LEU A 5 -80.91 -20.91 27.68
N HIS A 6 -80.15 -21.71 26.92
CA HIS A 6 -78.78 -22.06 27.26
C HIS A 6 -77.89 -20.82 27.14
N VAL A 7 -77.42 -20.32 28.29
CA VAL A 7 -76.37 -19.30 28.34
C VAL A 7 -75.04 -19.96 28.00
N VAL A 8 -74.50 -19.67 26.82
CA VAL A 8 -73.16 -20.09 26.39
C VAL A 8 -72.16 -19.17 27.09
N HIS A 9 -71.34 -19.73 27.99
CA HIS A 9 -70.21 -19.02 28.55
C HIS A 9 -69.15 -18.80 27.45
N PRO A 10 -68.62 -17.56 27.28
CA PRO A 10 -67.53 -17.33 26.35
C PRO A 10 -66.28 -18.09 26.82
N GLU A 11 -65.64 -18.82 25.90
CA GLU A 11 -64.33 -19.44 26.18
C GLU A 11 -63.32 -18.37 26.63
N PRO A 12 -62.44 -18.69 27.60
CA PRO A 12 -61.40 -17.76 28.02
C PRO A 12 -60.48 -17.45 26.84
N VAL A 13 -60.37 -16.16 26.51
CA VAL A 13 -59.40 -15.66 25.53
C VAL A 13 -58.00 -16.09 25.98
N PRO A 14 -57.23 -16.83 25.17
CA PRO A 14 -55.87 -17.20 25.54
C PRO A 14 -55.05 -15.93 25.80
N PRO A 15 -54.16 -15.93 26.80
CA PRO A 15 -53.37 -14.75 27.13
C PRO A 15 -52.62 -14.30 25.87
N PRO A 16 -52.50 -12.97 25.63
CA PRO A 16 -51.69 -12.48 24.53
C PRO A 16 -50.28 -13.06 24.68
N GLY A 17 -49.87 -13.85 23.69
CA GLY A 17 -48.52 -14.41 23.65
C GLY A 17 -47.51 -13.29 23.80
N ASP A 18 -46.49 -13.51 24.63
CA ASP A 18 -45.44 -12.54 24.93
C ASP A 18 -44.88 -11.93 23.61
N PRO A 19 -45.06 -10.63 23.36
CA PRO A 19 -44.56 -9.99 22.15
C PRO A 19 -43.03 -10.08 22.03
N ALA A 20 -42.30 -10.39 23.12
CA ALA A 20 -40.86 -10.62 23.09
C ALA A 20 -40.46 -11.99 22.49
N ALA A 21 -41.34 -13.00 22.53
CA ALA A 21 -41.04 -14.34 22.02
C ALA A 21 -41.07 -14.42 20.48
N LEU A 22 -41.72 -13.46 19.82
CA LEU A 22 -41.78 -13.36 18.35
C LEU A 22 -40.62 -12.55 17.74
N ASP A 23 -39.75 -11.95 18.56
CA ASP A 23 -38.65 -11.08 18.08
C ASP A 23 -37.28 -11.78 18.09
N GLU A 24 -37.04 -12.76 18.98
CA GLU A 24 -35.74 -13.45 19.08
C GLU A 24 -35.45 -14.41 17.92
N THR A 25 -36.48 -15.08 17.39
CA THR A 25 -36.33 -16.07 16.31
C THR A 25 -36.15 -15.39 14.95
N GLU A 26 -36.89 -14.31 14.67
CA GLU A 26 -36.67 -13.47 13.50
C GLU A 26 -35.31 -12.76 13.56
N ALA A 27 -34.93 -12.21 14.72
CA ALA A 27 -33.60 -11.62 14.91
C ALA A 27 -32.47 -12.65 14.66
N ARG A 28 -32.60 -13.88 15.17
CA ARG A 28 -31.64 -14.98 14.89
C ARG A 28 -31.54 -15.34 13.41
N ARG A 29 -32.67 -15.36 12.70
CA ARG A 29 -32.73 -15.77 11.29
C ARG A 29 -32.15 -14.70 10.38
N VAL A 30 -32.51 -13.45 10.62
CA VAL A 30 -31.90 -12.28 9.99
C VAL A 30 -30.40 -12.30 10.26
N ASP A 31 -29.99 -12.57 11.51
CA ASP A 31 -28.58 -12.56 11.85
C ASP A 31 -27.77 -13.69 11.19
N PHE A 32 -28.32 -14.89 11.09
CA PHE A 32 -27.69 -16.01 10.41
C PHE A 32 -27.54 -15.75 8.90
N VAL A 33 -28.60 -15.24 8.27
CA VAL A 33 -28.61 -14.90 6.84
C VAL A 33 -27.56 -13.82 6.54
N TRP A 34 -27.45 -12.77 7.36
CA TRP A 34 -26.45 -11.72 7.17
C TRP A 34 -25.01 -12.19 7.37
N SER A 35 -24.74 -13.05 8.36
CA SER A 35 -23.41 -13.65 8.48
C SER A 35 -23.07 -14.57 7.31
N GLY A 36 -24.06 -15.33 6.81
CA GLY A 36 -23.90 -16.16 5.62
C GLY A 36 -23.64 -15.33 4.36
N VAL A 37 -24.34 -14.21 4.20
CA VAL A 37 -24.12 -13.25 3.09
C VAL A 37 -22.74 -12.61 3.20
N MET A 38 -22.28 -12.27 4.40
CA MET A 38 -20.96 -11.66 4.61
C MET A 38 -19.81 -12.64 4.35
N VAL A 39 -19.91 -13.88 4.83
CA VAL A 39 -18.93 -14.93 4.53
C VAL A 39 -18.99 -15.33 3.05
N GLY A 40 -20.19 -15.44 2.48
CA GLY A 40 -20.41 -15.76 1.08
C GLY A 40 -19.89 -14.68 0.13
N SER A 41 -20.07 -13.40 0.45
CA SER A 41 -19.50 -12.28 -0.30
C SER A 41 -17.98 -12.22 -0.18
N LEU A 42 -17.41 -12.51 1.00
CA LEU A 42 -15.96 -12.57 1.17
C LEU A 42 -15.35 -13.74 0.38
N ALA A 43 -16.01 -14.90 0.39
CA ALA A 43 -15.62 -16.07 -0.40
C ALA A 43 -15.78 -15.83 -1.91
N LEU A 44 -16.84 -15.13 -2.33
CA LEU A 44 -17.06 -14.73 -3.72
C LEU A 44 -16.01 -13.73 -4.19
N VAL A 45 -15.66 -12.74 -3.36
CA VAL A 45 -14.56 -11.80 -3.66
C VAL A 45 -13.25 -12.56 -3.77
N PHE A 46 -12.94 -13.49 -2.87
CA PHE A 46 -11.75 -14.32 -2.95
C PHE A 46 -11.73 -15.22 -4.21
N ALA A 47 -12.87 -15.81 -4.57
CA ALA A 47 -13.03 -16.60 -5.79
C ALA A 47 -12.87 -15.74 -7.06
N LEU A 48 -13.45 -14.54 -7.07
CA LEU A 48 -13.28 -13.58 -8.17
C LEU A 48 -11.83 -13.09 -8.26
N LEU A 49 -11.16 -12.84 -7.14
CA LEU A 49 -9.76 -12.44 -7.12
C LEU A 49 -8.82 -13.57 -7.58
N SER A 50 -9.15 -14.83 -7.31
CA SER A 50 -8.36 -15.97 -7.79
C SER A 50 -8.58 -16.26 -9.27
N VAL A 51 -9.79 -16.05 -9.79
CA VAL A 51 -10.12 -16.24 -11.22
C VAL A 51 -9.67 -15.04 -12.07
N PHE A 52 -9.79 -13.81 -11.54
CA PHE A 52 -9.48 -12.55 -12.25
C PHE A 52 -8.21 -11.87 -11.73
N GLY A 53 -7.31 -12.59 -11.06
CA GLY A 53 -6.12 -12.01 -10.40
C GLY A 53 -5.29 -11.07 -11.27
N GLY A 54 -5.17 -11.37 -12.57
CA GLY A 54 -4.47 -10.52 -13.54
C GLY A 54 -5.12 -9.15 -13.79
N VAL A 55 -6.45 -9.04 -13.66
CA VAL A 55 -7.20 -7.77 -13.83
C VAL A 55 -7.47 -7.10 -12.48
N ALA A 56 -7.56 -7.89 -11.40
CA ALA A 56 -7.78 -7.41 -10.05
C ALA A 56 -6.67 -6.45 -9.60
N VAL A 57 -5.41 -6.76 -9.91
CA VAL A 57 -4.25 -5.96 -9.49
C VAL A 57 -4.34 -4.51 -10.01
N PRO A 58 -4.50 -4.23 -11.33
CA PRO A 58 -4.68 -2.88 -11.83
C PRO A 58 -5.89 -2.15 -11.23
N VAL A 59 -7.00 -2.86 -11.04
CA VAL A 59 -8.23 -2.29 -10.45
C VAL A 59 -8.01 -1.90 -8.99
N LEU A 60 -7.37 -2.75 -8.20
CA LEU A 60 -7.07 -2.48 -6.79
C LEU A 60 -6.10 -1.30 -6.66
N LEU A 61 -5.04 -1.26 -7.47
CA LEU A 61 -4.13 -0.10 -7.51
C LEU A 61 -4.86 1.18 -7.89
N ALA A 62 -5.75 1.11 -8.86
CA ALA A 62 -6.55 2.26 -9.29
C ALA A 62 -7.51 2.74 -8.19
N LEU A 63 -8.16 1.82 -7.48
CA LEU A 63 -9.01 2.13 -6.33
C LEU A 63 -8.20 2.75 -5.19
N THR A 64 -7.04 2.17 -4.84
CA THR A 64 -6.16 2.72 -3.80
C THR A 64 -5.65 4.11 -4.19
N GLY A 65 -5.24 4.31 -5.44
CA GLY A 65 -4.82 5.62 -5.95
C GLY A 65 -5.96 6.63 -5.93
N ALA A 66 -7.13 6.28 -6.45
CA ALA A 66 -8.33 7.13 -6.41
C ALA A 66 -8.68 7.52 -4.98
N TYR A 67 -8.62 6.56 -4.06
CA TYR A 67 -8.89 6.77 -2.64
C TYR A 67 -7.85 7.70 -1.98
N ALA A 68 -6.57 7.50 -2.29
CA ALA A 68 -5.46 8.32 -1.80
C ALA A 68 -5.57 9.79 -2.24
N PHE A 69 -6.03 9.99 -3.47
CA PHE A 69 -6.12 11.30 -4.11
C PHE A 69 -7.49 11.99 -3.95
N ASN A 70 -8.52 11.26 -3.52
CA ASN A 70 -9.86 11.80 -3.25
C ASN A 70 -9.90 13.03 -2.32
N PRO A 71 -9.12 13.11 -1.23
CA PRO A 71 -9.09 14.28 -0.36
C PRO A 71 -8.60 15.55 -1.07
N LEU A 72 -7.63 15.42 -1.99
CA LEU A 72 -7.11 16.54 -2.78
C LEU A 72 -8.19 17.10 -3.71
N VAL A 73 -8.92 16.22 -4.41
CA VAL A 73 -10.04 16.63 -5.27
C VAL A 73 -11.18 17.22 -4.44
N THR A 74 -11.49 16.62 -3.29
CA THR A 74 -12.54 17.13 -2.39
C THR A 74 -12.17 18.50 -1.82
N LEU A 75 -10.88 18.78 -1.58
CA LEU A 75 -10.41 20.11 -1.18
C LEU A 75 -10.59 21.15 -2.29
N MET A 76 -10.36 20.77 -3.55
CA MET A 76 -10.64 21.61 -4.72
C MET A 76 -12.14 21.85 -4.90
N GLU A 77 -12.96 20.82 -4.68
CA GLU A 77 -14.43 20.88 -4.73
C GLU A 77 -14.99 21.86 -3.69
N LYS A 78 -14.46 21.81 -2.45
CA LYS A 78 -14.79 22.78 -1.39
C LYS A 78 -14.39 24.23 -1.73
N ARG A 79 -13.45 24.42 -2.66
CA ARG A 79 -13.03 25.75 -3.16
C ARG A 79 -13.79 26.18 -4.43
N GLY A 80 -14.80 25.42 -4.85
CA GLY A 80 -15.67 25.76 -5.97
C GLY A 80 -15.26 25.18 -7.33
N VAL A 81 -14.30 24.24 -7.38
CA VAL A 81 -13.92 23.55 -8.62
C VAL A 81 -14.79 22.31 -8.79
N ASP A 82 -15.52 22.19 -9.89
CA ASP A 82 -16.31 20.98 -10.17
C ASP A 82 -15.42 19.72 -10.15
N ARG A 83 -15.96 18.62 -9.66
CA ARG A 83 -15.21 17.37 -9.45
C ARG A 83 -14.44 16.90 -10.70
N THR A 84 -15.05 17.00 -11.88
CA THR A 84 -14.40 16.65 -13.16
C THR A 84 -13.15 17.49 -13.42
N TRP A 85 -13.20 18.80 -13.17
CA TRP A 85 -12.05 19.68 -13.30
C TRP A 85 -11.01 19.41 -12.23
N GLY A 86 -11.43 19.19 -10.97
CA GLY A 86 -10.52 18.82 -9.89
C GLY A 86 -9.73 17.55 -10.18
N THR A 87 -10.41 16.49 -10.63
CA THR A 87 -9.76 15.24 -11.04
C THR A 87 -8.84 15.46 -12.26
N SER A 88 -9.28 16.22 -13.27
CA SER A 88 -8.47 16.49 -14.47
C SER A 88 -7.21 17.27 -14.17
N ILE A 89 -7.29 18.32 -13.34
CA ILE A 89 -6.13 19.11 -12.90
C ILE A 89 -5.14 18.22 -12.15
N LEU A 90 -5.63 17.37 -11.25
CA LEU A 90 -4.76 16.48 -10.47
C LEU A 90 -4.02 15.48 -11.36
N PHE A 91 -4.71 14.84 -12.31
CA PHE A 91 -4.08 13.91 -13.24
C PHE A 91 -3.12 14.61 -14.20
N PHE A 92 -3.46 15.81 -14.67
CA PHE A 92 -2.58 16.61 -15.51
C PHE A 92 -1.30 17.02 -14.74
N ALA A 93 -1.44 17.52 -13.50
CA ALA A 93 -0.32 17.87 -12.64
C ALA A 93 0.56 16.66 -12.31
N GLY A 94 -0.05 15.51 -12.00
CA GLY A 94 0.67 14.26 -11.75
C GLY A 94 1.42 13.76 -12.98
N THR A 95 0.80 13.84 -14.16
CA THR A 95 1.45 13.49 -15.44
C THR A 95 2.62 14.42 -15.73
N LEU A 96 2.44 15.73 -15.55
CA LEU A 96 3.50 16.72 -15.74
C LEU A 96 4.67 16.48 -14.77
N LEU A 97 4.36 16.15 -13.51
CA LEU A 97 5.37 15.80 -12.52
C LEU A 97 6.13 14.52 -12.89
N MET A 98 5.45 13.48 -13.36
CA MET A 98 6.12 12.25 -13.81
C MET A 98 6.99 12.49 -15.05
N VAL A 99 6.50 13.25 -16.03
CA VAL A 99 7.28 13.58 -17.24
C VAL A 99 8.49 14.44 -16.86
N GLY A 100 8.30 15.48 -16.03
CA GLY A 100 9.40 16.32 -15.55
C GLY A 100 10.43 15.53 -14.75
N ALA A 101 9.98 14.64 -13.87
CA ALA A 101 10.86 13.72 -13.14
C ALA A 101 11.62 12.82 -14.10
N GLY A 102 10.97 12.23 -15.11
CA GLY A 102 11.62 11.39 -16.12
C GLY A 102 12.67 12.16 -16.94
N LEU A 103 12.34 13.36 -17.41
CA LEU A 103 13.26 14.23 -18.14
C LEU A 103 14.49 14.63 -17.32
N TYR A 104 14.36 14.73 -16.00
CA TYR A 104 15.47 14.98 -15.09
C TYR A 104 16.25 13.71 -14.74
N LEU A 105 15.54 12.63 -14.36
CA LEU A 105 16.13 11.39 -13.85
C LEU A 105 16.87 10.61 -14.94
N VAL A 106 16.29 10.46 -16.14
CA VAL A 106 16.89 9.67 -17.22
C VAL A 106 18.30 10.12 -17.59
N PRO A 107 18.59 11.42 -17.85
CA PRO A 107 19.96 11.85 -18.13
C PRO A 107 20.87 11.68 -16.91
N VAL A 108 20.41 11.99 -15.70
CA VAL A 108 21.23 11.84 -14.49
C VAL A 108 21.63 10.38 -14.27
N PHE A 109 20.69 9.43 -14.41
CA PHE A 109 21.00 8.00 -14.34
C PHE A 109 21.93 7.54 -15.46
N ARG A 110 21.78 8.08 -16.67
CA ARG A 110 22.68 7.77 -17.80
C ARG A 110 24.12 8.20 -17.49
N ASP A 111 24.28 9.44 -17.03
CA ASP A 111 25.59 10.03 -16.73
C ASP A 111 26.24 9.30 -15.54
N GLU A 112 25.45 8.93 -14.54
CA GLU A 112 25.95 8.18 -13.39
C GLU A 112 26.30 6.72 -13.75
N ALA A 113 25.50 6.08 -14.60
CA ALA A 113 25.79 4.75 -15.11
C ALA A 113 27.10 4.74 -15.93
N ALA A 114 27.40 5.81 -16.67
CA ALA A 114 28.66 5.93 -17.40
C ALA A 114 29.91 5.97 -16.48
N LYS A 115 29.74 6.30 -15.19
CA LYS A 115 30.83 6.29 -14.19
C LYS A 115 31.08 4.90 -13.59
N LEU A 116 30.18 3.93 -13.78
CA LEU A 116 30.27 2.57 -13.20
C LEU A 116 31.56 1.79 -13.55
N PRO A 117 32.11 1.83 -14.79
CA PRO A 117 33.36 1.14 -15.10
C PRO A 117 34.54 1.73 -14.31
N GLY A 118 34.58 3.06 -14.20
CA GLY A 118 35.58 3.77 -13.42
C GLY A 118 35.41 3.60 -11.91
N PHE A 119 34.21 3.23 -11.44
CA PHE A 119 33.95 2.91 -10.03
C PHE A 119 34.76 1.68 -9.59
N PHE A 120 34.79 0.60 -10.36
CA PHE A 120 35.54 -0.60 -9.96
C PHE A 120 37.04 -0.34 -9.89
N GLN A 121 37.57 0.46 -10.83
CA GLN A 121 38.98 0.84 -10.84
C GLN A 121 39.34 1.78 -9.68
N ARG A 122 38.49 2.76 -9.36
CA ARG A 122 38.68 3.67 -8.22
C ARG A 122 38.44 2.99 -6.87
N ALA A 123 37.49 2.07 -6.79
CA ALA A 123 37.24 1.28 -5.59
C ALA A 123 38.48 0.47 -5.21
N SER A 124 39.11 -0.20 -6.18
CA SER A 124 40.32 -0.98 -5.94
C SER A 124 41.56 -0.12 -5.61
N THR A 125 41.68 1.09 -6.14
CA THR A 125 42.92 1.90 -6.03
C THR A 125 42.87 2.99 -4.96
N GLN A 126 41.68 3.45 -4.57
CA GLN A 126 41.51 4.58 -3.63
C GLN A 126 40.67 4.20 -2.41
N VAL A 127 39.62 3.41 -2.58
CA VAL A 127 38.70 3.07 -1.48
C VAL A 127 39.26 1.91 -0.64
N VAL A 128 39.67 0.81 -1.29
CA VAL A 128 40.22 -0.37 -0.60
C VAL A 128 41.43 0.00 0.29
N PRO A 129 42.47 0.72 -0.19
CA PRO A 129 43.63 1.03 0.65
C PRO A 129 43.31 1.95 1.83
N GLN A 130 42.37 2.89 1.67
CA GLN A 130 41.93 3.77 2.75
C GLN A 130 41.14 3.00 3.81
N VAL A 131 40.29 2.07 3.40
CA VAL A 131 39.53 1.19 4.30
C VAL A 131 40.47 0.23 5.03
N GLU A 132 41.45 -0.37 4.35
CA GLU A 132 42.49 -1.21 4.97
C GLU A 132 43.31 -0.42 6.00
N SER A 133 43.67 0.83 5.68
CA SER A 133 44.42 1.70 6.61
C SER A 133 43.62 2.10 7.86
N LEU A 134 42.29 2.20 7.73
CA LEU A 134 41.39 2.57 8.84
C LEU A 134 40.98 1.37 9.69
N LEU A 135 40.83 0.18 9.10
CA LEU A 135 40.41 -1.05 9.78
C LEU A 135 41.59 -1.93 10.21
N GLY A 136 42.79 -1.70 9.69
CA GLY A 136 43.99 -2.49 9.99
C GLY A 136 43.95 -3.94 9.49
N VAL A 137 43.02 -4.27 8.59
CA VAL A 137 42.82 -5.61 8.03
C VAL A 137 43.08 -5.54 6.53
N SER A 138 44.00 -6.38 6.03
CA SER A 138 44.27 -6.55 4.59
C SER A 138 43.10 -7.28 3.95
N LEU A 139 42.47 -6.67 2.95
CA LEU A 139 41.44 -7.33 2.14
C LEU A 139 42.13 -8.37 1.23
N PRO A 140 41.54 -9.56 1.02
CA PRO A 140 42.13 -10.58 0.16
C PRO A 140 42.28 -10.09 -1.29
N ASP A 141 43.35 -10.49 -1.98
CA ASP A 141 43.60 -10.22 -3.43
C ASP A 141 42.45 -10.67 -4.36
N LEU A 142 41.58 -11.57 -3.87
CA LEU A 142 40.35 -11.96 -4.55
C LEU A 142 39.38 -10.79 -4.74
N VAL A 143 39.39 -9.78 -3.86
CA VAL A 143 38.53 -8.59 -3.94
C VAL A 143 39.01 -7.66 -5.07
N SER A 144 40.32 -7.45 -5.21
CA SER A 144 40.90 -6.63 -6.28
C SER A 144 40.75 -7.29 -7.66
N GLN A 145 40.92 -8.62 -7.77
CA GLN A 145 40.67 -9.34 -9.02
C GLN A 145 39.18 -9.38 -9.40
N ARG A 146 38.28 -9.68 -8.45
CA ARG A 146 36.83 -9.68 -8.71
C ARG A 146 36.30 -8.31 -9.09
N THR A 147 36.82 -7.24 -8.49
CA THR A 147 36.43 -5.87 -8.85
C THR A 147 36.94 -5.50 -10.23
N ALA A 148 38.17 -5.87 -10.61
CA ALA A 148 38.68 -5.67 -11.97
C ALA A 148 37.86 -6.42 -13.03
N GLU A 149 37.53 -7.69 -12.81
CA GLU A 149 36.68 -8.48 -13.71
C GLU A 149 35.26 -7.91 -13.86
N LEU A 150 34.68 -7.43 -12.76
CA LEU A 150 33.37 -6.75 -12.78
C LEU A 150 33.44 -5.40 -13.49
N GLY A 151 34.55 -4.68 -13.36
CA GLY A 151 34.82 -3.43 -14.07
C GLY A 151 34.96 -3.61 -15.58
N GLU A 152 35.68 -4.63 -16.03
CA GLU A 152 35.77 -4.98 -17.46
C GLU A 152 34.42 -5.40 -18.02
N LYS A 153 33.68 -6.28 -17.33
CA LYS A 153 32.32 -6.68 -17.75
C LYS A 153 31.36 -5.50 -17.78
N ALA A 154 31.42 -4.59 -16.80
CA ALA A 154 30.61 -3.38 -16.79
C ALA A 154 30.98 -2.44 -17.95
N SER A 155 32.29 -2.27 -18.24
CA SER A 155 32.80 -1.50 -19.36
C SER A 155 32.36 -2.09 -20.70
N GLU A 156 32.45 -3.41 -20.86
CA GLU A 156 32.02 -4.14 -22.04
C GLU A 156 30.49 -4.03 -22.23
N LEU A 157 29.69 -4.11 -21.16
CA LEU A 157 28.24 -3.89 -21.18
C LEU A 157 27.87 -2.44 -21.55
N LEU A 158 28.66 -1.45 -21.12
CA LEU A 158 28.47 -0.02 -21.44
C LEU A 158 28.92 0.35 -22.84
N GLN A 159 30.02 -0.23 -23.34
CA GLN A 159 30.51 -0.02 -24.71
C GLN A 159 29.65 -0.78 -25.72
N SER A 160 29.17 -1.96 -25.34
CA SER A 160 28.17 -2.68 -26.11
C SER A 160 26.77 -2.09 -25.92
N ALA A 161 26.54 -1.06 -25.10
CA ALA A 161 25.20 -0.55 -24.78
C ALA A 161 24.36 -0.12 -26.00
N GLY A 162 24.96 0.19 -27.16
CA GLY A 162 24.22 0.35 -28.41
C GLY A 162 23.50 -0.95 -28.84
N PRO A 163 24.24 -2.02 -29.20
CA PRO A 163 23.67 -3.34 -29.50
C PRO A 163 23.19 -4.14 -28.27
N THR A 164 23.56 -3.76 -27.04
CA THR A 164 23.17 -4.40 -25.78
C THR A 164 21.95 -3.75 -25.17
N ALA A 165 21.62 -2.47 -25.46
CA ALA A 165 20.25 -2.00 -25.32
C ALA A 165 19.33 -2.76 -26.28
N ALA A 166 19.78 -3.07 -27.50
CA ALA A 166 19.05 -3.92 -28.43
C ALA A 166 18.98 -5.39 -27.98
N ARG A 167 20.03 -5.95 -27.36
CA ARG A 167 20.03 -7.32 -26.79
C ARG A 167 19.35 -7.41 -25.42
N LEU A 168 19.35 -6.37 -24.60
CA LEU A 168 18.50 -6.22 -23.42
C LEU A 168 17.06 -6.14 -23.91
N VAL A 169 16.73 -5.26 -24.84
CA VAL A 169 15.39 -5.22 -25.48
C VAL A 169 15.02 -6.57 -26.14
N ALA A 170 15.97 -7.35 -26.66
CA ALA A 170 15.75 -8.68 -27.24
C ALA A 170 15.71 -9.84 -26.20
N SER A 171 16.42 -9.76 -25.08
CA SER A 171 16.32 -10.69 -23.95
C SER A 171 15.09 -10.38 -23.10
N PHE A 172 14.73 -9.10 -23.03
CA PHE A 172 13.41 -8.63 -22.70
C PHE A 172 12.44 -9.12 -23.76
N ALA A 173 12.71 -9.21 -25.07
CA ALA A 173 11.72 -9.64 -26.11
C ALA A 173 10.99 -10.96 -25.83
N GLY A 174 11.69 -11.99 -25.31
CA GLY A 174 11.04 -13.22 -24.83
C GLY A 174 10.16 -13.00 -23.59
N ASN A 175 10.54 -12.04 -22.74
CA ASN A 175 9.77 -11.45 -21.65
C ASN A 175 8.93 -10.22 -22.07
N THR A 176 8.89 -9.79 -23.34
CA THR A 176 8.35 -8.48 -23.77
C THR A 176 6.87 -8.61 -24.00
N ALA A 177 6.40 -9.77 -24.43
CA ALA A 177 4.98 -10.05 -24.36
C ALA A 177 4.48 -9.87 -22.91
N ARG A 178 5.20 -10.38 -21.90
CA ARG A 178 4.85 -10.22 -20.48
C ARG A 178 5.08 -8.79 -19.97
N PHE A 179 6.21 -8.17 -20.28
CA PHE A 179 6.56 -6.83 -19.84
C PHE A 179 5.71 -5.75 -20.52
N ALA A 180 5.44 -5.86 -21.82
CA ALA A 180 4.49 -5.03 -22.53
C ALA A 180 3.06 -5.28 -22.05
N ALA A 181 2.66 -6.53 -21.77
CA ALA A 181 1.37 -6.80 -21.13
C ALA A 181 1.29 -6.18 -19.73
N THR A 182 2.36 -6.23 -18.93
CA THR A 182 2.43 -5.58 -17.62
C THR A 182 2.40 -4.06 -17.73
N LEU A 183 3.12 -3.47 -18.68
CA LEU A 183 3.12 -2.02 -18.94
C LEU A 183 1.77 -1.54 -19.46
N LEU A 184 1.16 -2.28 -20.39
CA LEU A 184 -0.21 -2.02 -20.86
C LEU A 184 -1.20 -2.15 -19.70
N GLY A 185 -1.06 -3.20 -18.88
CA GLY A 185 -1.87 -3.40 -17.67
C GLY A 185 -1.69 -2.26 -16.66
N LEU A 186 -0.46 -1.77 -16.44
CA LEU A 186 -0.19 -0.63 -15.58
C LEU A 186 -0.70 0.69 -16.17
N SER A 187 -0.65 0.86 -17.48
CA SER A 187 -1.14 2.07 -18.16
C SER A 187 -2.65 2.25 -18.05
N VAL A 188 -3.38 1.16 -17.77
CA VAL A 188 -4.81 1.18 -17.47
C VAL A 188 -5.08 1.71 -16.06
N VAL A 189 -4.12 1.61 -15.12
CA VAL A 189 -4.29 2.03 -13.71
C VAL A 189 -4.61 3.53 -13.60
N PRO A 190 -3.87 4.48 -14.21
CA PRO A 190 -4.24 5.89 -14.18
C PRO A 190 -5.63 6.17 -14.75
N VAL A 191 -5.99 5.48 -15.85
CA VAL A 191 -7.31 5.65 -16.49
C VAL A 191 -8.42 5.19 -15.54
N LEU A 192 -8.28 4.00 -14.95
CA LEU A 192 -9.24 3.50 -13.96
C LEU A 192 -9.29 4.39 -12.71
N ALA A 193 -8.15 4.86 -12.23
CA ALA A 193 -8.07 5.73 -11.07
C ALA A 193 -8.79 7.06 -11.34
N PHE A 194 -8.69 7.60 -12.56
CA PHE A 194 -9.43 8.80 -12.97
C PHE A 194 -10.93 8.58 -12.88
N PHE A 195 -11.45 7.49 -13.48
CA PHE A 195 -12.89 7.19 -13.46
C PHE A 195 -13.38 6.87 -12.05
N PHE A 196 -12.65 6.07 -11.27
CA PHE A 196 -13.02 5.77 -9.88
C PHE A 196 -13.03 7.02 -9.01
N LEU A 197 -12.06 7.92 -9.20
CA LEU A 197 -12.02 9.19 -8.48
C LEU A 197 -13.20 10.09 -8.90
N GLN A 198 -13.53 10.16 -10.17
CA GLN A 198 -14.67 10.94 -10.66
C GLN A 198 -16.01 10.41 -10.12
N ASP A 199 -16.24 9.10 -10.21
CA ASP A 199 -17.53 8.47 -9.86
C ASP A 199 -17.64 8.01 -8.39
N TYR A 200 -16.60 8.22 -7.57
CA TYR A 200 -16.58 7.82 -6.16
C TYR A 200 -17.88 8.13 -5.38
N PRO A 201 -18.46 9.34 -5.45
CA PRO A 201 -19.68 9.66 -4.70
C PRO A 201 -20.90 8.87 -5.20
N ARG A 202 -21.00 8.67 -6.52
CA ARG A 202 -22.09 7.91 -7.16
C ARG A 202 -22.00 6.43 -6.82
N LEU A 203 -20.78 5.88 -6.81
CA LEU A 203 -20.52 4.49 -6.45
C LEU A 203 -20.95 4.22 -5.00
N MET A 204 -20.57 5.10 -4.07
CA MET A 204 -20.94 4.99 -2.66
C MET A 204 -22.47 5.09 -2.47
N GLY A 205 -23.15 5.99 -3.19
CA GLY A 205 -24.62 6.10 -3.14
C GLY A 205 -25.32 4.81 -3.59
N ARG A 206 -24.89 4.22 -4.70
CA ARG A 206 -25.44 2.95 -5.19
C ARG A 206 -25.21 1.78 -4.23
N ILE A 207 -24.05 1.74 -3.56
CA ILE A 207 -23.77 0.72 -2.54
C ILE A 207 -24.76 0.85 -1.37
N GLN A 208 -25.09 2.08 -0.96
CA GLN A 208 -26.07 2.32 0.10
C GLN A 208 -27.49 1.91 -0.30
N ASP A 209 -27.87 2.11 -1.56
CA ASP A 209 -29.19 1.72 -2.08
C ASP A 209 -29.41 0.20 -2.14
N LEU A 210 -28.33 -0.57 -2.25
CA LEU A 210 -28.37 -2.04 -2.25
C LEU A 210 -28.52 -2.62 -0.82
N LEU A 211 -28.36 -1.81 0.22
CA LEU A 211 -28.48 -2.25 1.60
C LEU A 211 -29.96 -2.28 2.06
N PRO A 212 -30.41 -3.36 2.69
CA PRO A 212 -31.75 -3.45 3.27
C PRO A 212 -31.95 -2.39 4.34
N ARG A 213 -33.08 -1.66 4.25
CA ARG A 213 -33.36 -0.44 5.03
C ARG A 213 -33.14 -0.57 6.54
N ARG A 214 -33.36 -1.76 7.11
CA ARG A 214 -33.16 -2.02 8.56
C ARG A 214 -31.69 -2.02 8.98
N SER A 215 -30.76 -2.37 8.09
CA SER A 215 -29.33 -2.48 8.38
C SER A 215 -28.48 -1.34 7.81
N VAL A 216 -29.06 -0.44 6.99
CA VAL A 216 -28.35 0.71 6.39
C VAL A 216 -27.59 1.52 7.43
N ALA A 217 -28.22 1.89 8.54
CA ALA A 217 -27.60 2.73 9.56
C ALA A 217 -26.37 2.07 10.20
N LEU A 218 -26.50 0.80 10.59
CA LEU A 218 -25.41 0.02 11.20
C LEU A 218 -24.26 -0.18 10.21
N VAL A 219 -24.56 -0.59 8.97
CA VAL A 219 -23.55 -0.85 7.94
C VAL A 219 -22.84 0.45 7.56
N THR A 220 -23.58 1.54 7.35
CA THR A 220 -23.00 2.85 7.02
C THR A 220 -22.08 3.37 8.13
N GLN A 221 -22.44 3.17 9.40
CA GLN A 221 -21.58 3.53 10.53
C GLN A 221 -20.26 2.74 10.49
N ARG A 222 -20.32 1.42 10.25
CA ARG A 222 -19.11 0.57 10.16
C ARG A 222 -18.24 0.90 8.96
N PHE A 223 -18.84 1.17 7.80
CA PHE A 223 -18.11 1.63 6.63
C PHE A 223 -17.39 2.95 6.89
N ARG A 224 -18.03 3.87 7.63
CA ARG A 224 -17.39 5.14 8.01
C ARG A 224 -16.19 4.92 8.94
N GLU A 225 -16.27 4.01 9.90
CA GLU A 225 -15.12 3.63 10.75
C GLU A 225 -13.95 3.09 9.91
N VAL A 226 -14.23 2.23 8.93
CA VAL A 226 -13.20 1.70 8.01
C VAL A 226 -12.62 2.82 7.13
N ASP A 227 -13.48 3.65 6.56
CA ASP A 227 -13.11 4.76 5.70
C ASP A 227 -12.23 5.77 6.45
N GLU A 228 -12.57 6.13 7.69
CA GLU A 228 -11.76 7.05 8.49
C GLU A 228 -10.35 6.49 8.77
N VAL A 229 -10.24 5.19 9.09
CA VAL A 229 -8.94 4.54 9.35
C VAL A 229 -8.12 4.42 8.06
N LEU A 230 -8.75 3.98 6.97
CA LEU A 230 -8.07 3.79 5.69
C LEU A 230 -7.62 5.13 5.10
N SER A 231 -8.48 6.14 5.15
CA SER A 231 -8.21 7.49 4.66
C SER A 231 -7.07 8.14 5.45
N ALA A 232 -7.10 8.04 6.78
CA ALA A 232 -6.03 8.54 7.63
C ALA A 232 -4.70 7.82 7.36
N PHE A 233 -4.72 6.50 7.17
CA PHE A 233 -3.51 5.72 6.86
C PHE A 233 -2.91 6.11 5.51
N VAL A 234 -3.72 6.09 4.43
CA VAL A 234 -3.22 6.34 3.08
C VAL A 234 -2.72 7.78 2.93
N GLN A 235 -3.48 8.77 3.42
CA GLN A 235 -3.05 10.18 3.42
C GLN A 235 -1.82 10.38 4.31
N GLY A 236 -1.79 9.70 5.45
CA GLY A 236 -0.69 9.78 6.36
C GLY A 236 0.60 9.24 5.75
N GLN A 237 0.53 8.11 5.05
CA GLN A 237 1.68 7.53 4.34
C GLN A 237 2.15 8.39 3.16
N LEU A 238 1.25 9.00 2.39
CA LEU A 238 1.64 9.97 1.36
C LEU A 238 2.39 11.16 1.96
N THR A 239 1.91 11.67 3.10
CA THR A 239 2.52 12.81 3.80
C THR A 239 3.87 12.43 4.41
N VAL A 240 3.97 11.27 5.07
CA VAL A 240 5.23 10.72 5.60
C VAL A 240 6.23 10.54 4.46
N GLY A 241 5.82 9.92 3.36
CA GLY A 241 6.67 9.68 2.20
C GLY A 241 7.19 10.99 1.58
N ALA A 242 6.35 12.02 1.48
CA ALA A 242 6.78 13.34 1.01
C ALA A 242 7.78 14.01 1.96
N ILE A 243 7.54 13.97 3.28
CA ILE A 243 8.45 14.54 4.29
C ILE A 243 9.81 13.82 4.25
N LEU A 244 9.79 12.49 4.25
CA LEU A 244 11.02 11.68 4.17
C LEU A 244 11.76 11.89 2.85
N SER A 245 11.04 12.05 1.74
CA SER A 245 11.65 12.34 0.45
C SER A 245 12.45 13.63 0.47
N VAL A 246 11.89 14.69 1.06
CA VAL A 246 12.59 15.97 1.23
C VAL A 246 13.76 15.83 2.20
N LEU A 247 13.55 15.18 3.35
CA LEU A 247 14.58 14.98 4.36
C LEU A 247 15.79 14.22 3.80
N TYR A 248 15.55 13.12 3.12
CA TYR A 248 16.59 12.31 2.50
C TYR A 248 17.23 13.02 1.32
N ALA A 249 16.46 13.68 0.44
CA ALA A 249 17.02 14.46 -0.66
C ALA A 249 17.97 15.55 -0.14
N VAL A 250 17.58 16.28 0.90
CA VAL A 250 18.43 17.32 1.52
C VAL A 250 19.66 16.71 2.17
N GLY A 251 19.51 15.68 3.01
CA GLY A 251 20.64 15.05 3.70
C GLY A 251 21.66 14.42 2.75
N LEU A 252 21.20 13.76 1.68
CA LEU A 252 22.07 13.20 0.65
C LEU A 252 22.69 14.29 -0.24
N SER A 253 22.02 15.43 -0.43
CA SER A 253 22.61 16.58 -1.13
C SER A 253 23.76 17.21 -0.33
N VAL A 254 23.67 17.20 1.00
CA VAL A 254 24.78 17.61 1.88
C VAL A 254 25.97 16.67 1.73
N ALA A 255 25.74 15.37 1.52
CA ALA A 255 26.78 14.39 1.18
C ALA A 255 27.34 14.55 -0.26
N ARG A 256 26.82 15.50 -1.04
CA ARG A 256 27.19 15.78 -2.44
C ARG A 256 27.07 14.56 -3.35
N ILE A 257 25.98 13.81 -3.18
CA ILE A 257 25.65 12.68 -4.05
C ILE A 257 24.85 13.21 -5.23
N ASP A 258 25.31 12.94 -6.46
CA ASP A 258 24.68 13.46 -7.69
C ASP A 258 23.22 13.00 -7.84
N LEU A 259 22.92 11.77 -7.41
CA LEU A 259 21.57 11.17 -7.38
C LEU A 259 20.77 11.48 -6.10
N ALA A 260 21.18 12.43 -5.25
CA ALA A 260 20.56 12.68 -3.94
C ALA A 260 19.03 12.84 -3.98
N ILE A 261 18.50 13.65 -4.91
CA ILE A 261 17.05 13.89 -5.05
C ILE A 261 16.33 12.60 -5.47
N ALA A 262 16.89 11.86 -6.42
CA ALA A 262 16.33 10.61 -6.92
C ALA A 262 16.25 9.56 -5.80
N ILE A 263 17.36 9.39 -5.09
CA ILE A 263 17.47 8.44 -3.98
C ILE A 263 16.53 8.86 -2.85
N GLY A 264 16.45 10.15 -2.55
CA GLY A 264 15.53 10.70 -1.55
C GLY A 264 14.07 10.37 -1.87
N LEU A 265 13.63 10.61 -3.12
CA LEU A 265 12.28 10.28 -3.57
C LEU A 265 11.98 8.77 -3.50
N ILE A 266 12.91 7.94 -3.98
CA ILE A 266 12.76 6.47 -3.96
C ILE A 266 12.71 5.96 -2.51
N ALA A 267 13.58 6.45 -1.65
CA ALA A 267 13.65 6.04 -0.25
C ALA A 267 12.44 6.51 0.55
N GLY A 268 12.02 7.77 0.35
CA GLY A 268 10.88 8.37 1.05
C GLY A 268 9.56 7.72 0.66
N PHE A 269 9.22 7.69 -0.63
CA PHE A 269 7.99 7.03 -1.08
C PHE A 269 8.04 5.50 -0.97
N GLY A 270 9.22 4.89 -1.12
CA GLY A 270 9.41 3.45 -0.90
C GLY A 270 9.08 3.02 0.53
N ASN A 271 9.08 3.96 1.47
CA ASN A 271 8.75 3.71 2.87
C ASN A 271 7.24 3.58 3.13
N MET A 272 6.39 3.74 2.09
CA MET A 272 5.01 3.28 2.14
C MET A 272 4.93 1.78 2.46
N VAL A 273 5.95 1.01 2.04
CA VAL A 273 6.20 -0.33 2.55
C VAL A 273 7.23 -0.21 3.68
N PRO A 274 6.87 -0.54 4.93
CA PRO A 274 7.76 -0.37 6.08
C PRO A 274 9.14 -0.97 5.84
N TYR A 275 10.18 -0.19 6.14
CA TYR A 275 11.61 -0.55 6.03
C TYR A 275 12.15 -0.76 4.61
N LEU A 276 11.29 -1.00 3.61
CA LEU A 276 11.72 -1.24 2.23
C LEU A 276 12.37 0.00 1.63
N GLY A 277 11.74 1.17 1.79
CA GLY A 277 12.25 2.45 1.29
C GLY A 277 13.61 2.81 1.85
N THR A 278 13.76 2.78 3.18
CA THR A 278 15.03 3.03 3.85
C THR A 278 16.11 2.05 3.41
N GLY A 279 15.80 0.75 3.30
CA GLY A 279 16.74 -0.27 2.87
C GLY A 279 17.28 -0.02 1.45
N ILE A 280 16.38 0.20 0.48
CA ILE A 280 16.76 0.54 -0.90
C ILE A 280 17.53 1.86 -0.93
N GLY A 281 17.07 2.86 -0.17
CA GLY A 281 17.71 4.18 -0.07
C GLY A 281 19.15 4.13 0.41
N VAL A 282 19.43 3.38 1.47
CA VAL A 282 20.78 3.21 2.02
C VAL A 282 21.70 2.57 0.99
N VAL A 283 21.24 1.51 0.33
CA VAL A 283 22.03 0.83 -0.71
C VAL A 283 22.36 1.79 -1.85
N LEU A 284 21.36 2.50 -2.38
CA LEU A 284 21.58 3.46 -3.46
C LEU A 284 22.47 4.65 -3.03
N ALA A 285 22.34 5.14 -1.80
CA ALA A 285 23.15 6.22 -1.27
C ALA A 285 24.62 5.81 -1.09
N VAL A 286 24.87 4.61 -0.56
CA VAL A 286 26.23 4.07 -0.42
C VAL A 286 26.86 3.89 -1.80
N LEU A 287 26.13 3.34 -2.77
CA LEU A 287 26.60 3.27 -4.16
C LEU A 287 26.92 4.67 -4.70
N GLY A 288 26.04 5.65 -4.49
CA GLY A 288 26.28 7.04 -4.88
C GLY A 288 27.57 7.62 -4.29
N VAL A 289 27.80 7.44 -2.98
CA VAL A 289 29.05 7.86 -2.32
C VAL A 289 30.27 7.20 -2.94
N LEU A 290 30.18 5.91 -3.26
CA LEU A 290 31.29 5.19 -3.85
C LEU A 290 31.60 5.65 -5.29
N LEU A 291 30.60 6.07 -6.07
CA LEU A 291 30.79 6.62 -7.41
C LEU A 291 31.39 8.04 -7.38
N SER A 292 31.02 8.85 -6.38
CA SER A 292 31.47 10.23 -6.18
C SER A 292 32.32 10.41 -4.91
N TRP A 293 33.25 9.47 -4.66
CA TRP A 293 34.06 9.43 -3.44
C TRP A 293 34.88 10.71 -3.25
N GLN A 294 34.59 11.42 -2.16
CA GLN A 294 35.28 12.62 -1.68
C GLN A 294 35.84 12.42 -0.25
N GLY A 295 35.60 11.27 0.37
CA GLY A 295 36.15 10.87 1.66
C GLY A 295 35.13 10.24 2.61
N PRO A 296 35.60 9.69 3.74
CA PRO A 296 34.76 8.92 4.68
C PRO A 296 33.66 9.75 5.36
N TRP A 297 33.78 11.08 5.36
CA TRP A 297 32.75 11.97 5.91
C TRP A 297 31.40 11.81 5.18
N GLN A 298 31.39 11.47 3.89
CA GLN A 298 30.15 11.25 3.13
C GLN A 298 29.35 10.08 3.71
N LEU A 299 30.02 8.99 4.07
CA LEU A 299 29.38 7.83 4.70
C LEU A 299 28.77 8.20 6.06
N ALA A 300 29.44 9.06 6.84
CA ALA A 300 28.92 9.55 8.09
C ALA A 300 27.65 10.41 7.89
N VAL A 301 27.62 11.27 6.86
CA VAL A 301 26.44 12.08 6.52
C VAL A 301 25.29 11.21 6.02
N VAL A 302 25.56 10.20 5.19
CA VAL A 302 24.55 9.22 4.75
C VAL A 302 23.96 8.47 5.94
N ALA A 303 24.81 7.92 6.81
CA ALA A 303 24.37 7.22 8.01
C ALA A 303 23.53 8.13 8.92
N ALA A 304 24.00 9.35 9.19
CA ALA A 304 23.27 10.34 9.97
C ALA A 304 21.91 10.68 9.35
N THR A 305 21.84 10.86 8.02
CA THR A 305 20.61 11.17 7.29
C THR A 305 19.56 10.08 7.46
N PHE A 306 19.93 8.82 7.27
CA PHE A 306 19.00 7.70 7.42
C PHE A 306 18.63 7.42 8.87
N ILE A 307 19.56 7.55 9.83
CA ILE A 307 19.27 7.43 11.25
C ILE A 307 18.30 8.52 11.70
N ILE A 308 18.57 9.78 11.37
CA ILE A 308 17.69 10.91 11.69
C ILE A 308 16.32 10.70 11.04
N GLY A 309 16.28 10.28 9.78
CA GLY A 309 15.01 10.00 9.11
C GLY A 309 14.23 8.86 9.76
N GLN A 310 14.87 7.77 10.15
CA GLN A 310 14.19 6.64 10.79
C GLN A 310 13.69 6.99 12.20
N LEU A 311 14.48 7.74 12.96
CA LEU A 311 14.07 8.24 14.28
C LEU A 311 12.93 9.25 14.15
N ALA A 312 13.04 10.19 13.21
CA ALA A 312 11.99 11.17 12.93
C ALA A 312 10.72 10.47 12.48
N GLU A 313 10.80 9.48 11.59
CA GLU A 313 9.68 8.67 11.16
C GLU A 313 8.98 7.99 12.35
N GLY A 314 9.74 7.20 13.12
CA GLY A 314 9.18 6.37 14.19
C GLY A 314 8.63 7.17 15.37
N PHE A 315 9.32 8.23 15.78
CA PHE A 315 8.98 8.96 17.02
C PHE A 315 8.20 10.24 16.81
N VAL A 316 8.26 10.86 15.62
CA VAL A 316 7.72 12.22 15.39
C VAL A 316 6.71 12.26 14.25
N ILE A 317 7.09 11.82 13.06
CA ILE A 317 6.32 11.99 11.84
C ILE A 317 5.13 11.04 11.86
N THR A 318 5.36 9.72 11.98
CA THR A 318 4.27 8.74 11.93
C THR A 318 3.24 8.96 13.05
N PRO A 319 3.63 9.18 14.32
CA PRO A 319 2.65 9.45 15.38
C PRO A 319 1.83 10.73 15.16
N ARG A 320 2.42 11.79 14.59
CA ARG A 320 1.70 13.06 14.33
C ARG A 320 0.83 13.01 13.10
N VAL A 321 1.23 12.25 12.08
CA VAL A 321 0.62 12.24 10.76
C VAL A 321 -0.42 11.12 10.61
N VAL A 322 -0.08 9.91 11.04
CA VAL A 322 -0.94 8.71 10.92
C VAL A 322 -1.76 8.49 12.20
N GLY A 323 -1.22 8.89 13.36
CA GLY A 323 -1.86 8.71 14.68
C GLY A 323 -1.94 7.24 15.13
N GLU A 324 -2.51 7.00 16.31
CA GLU A 324 -2.72 5.65 16.88
C GLU A 324 -3.81 4.81 16.17
N LYS A 325 -4.43 5.35 15.10
CA LYS A 325 -5.73 4.91 14.60
C LYS A 325 -5.75 3.53 13.93
N VAL A 326 -4.61 3.00 13.49
CA VAL A 326 -4.57 1.70 12.81
C VAL A 326 -4.58 0.54 13.82
N GLY A 327 -3.98 0.73 15.01
CA GLY A 327 -3.98 -0.22 16.13
C GLY A 327 -3.55 -1.66 15.77
N LEU A 328 -2.81 -1.85 14.68
CA LEU A 328 -2.30 -3.16 14.27
C LEU A 328 -1.03 -3.46 15.07
N ALA A 329 -0.94 -4.65 15.65
CA ALA A 329 0.30 -5.10 16.24
C ALA A 329 1.39 -5.20 15.13
N PRO A 330 2.65 -4.77 15.38
CA PRO A 330 3.71 -4.82 14.37
C PRO A 330 3.89 -6.20 13.72
N VAL A 331 3.73 -7.27 14.51
CA VAL A 331 3.80 -8.66 14.03
C VAL A 331 2.71 -8.96 13.00
N ALA A 332 1.49 -8.43 13.17
CA ALA A 332 0.40 -8.62 12.23
C ALA A 332 0.71 -7.95 10.87
N VAL A 333 1.38 -6.79 10.90
CA VAL A 333 1.82 -6.09 9.67
C VAL A 333 2.86 -6.92 8.92
N ILE A 334 3.86 -7.48 9.62
CA ILE A 334 4.89 -8.33 9.01
C ILE A 334 4.25 -9.58 8.38
N ILE A 335 3.39 -10.28 9.13
CA ILE A 335 2.68 -11.47 8.62
C ILE A 335 1.85 -11.11 7.38
N ALA A 336 1.16 -9.97 7.40
CA ALA A 336 0.40 -9.52 6.26
C ALA A 336 1.26 -9.23 5.03
N VAL A 337 2.39 -8.54 5.20
CA VAL A 337 3.32 -8.25 4.10
C VAL A 337 3.81 -9.55 3.47
N LEU A 338 4.17 -10.55 4.27
CA LEU A 338 4.59 -11.87 3.78
C LEU A 338 3.44 -12.61 3.08
N ALA A 339 2.25 -12.65 3.68
CA ALA A 339 1.10 -13.37 3.15
C ALA A 339 0.56 -12.74 1.85
N PHE A 340 0.31 -11.43 1.85
CA PHE A 340 -0.15 -10.73 0.64
C PHE A 340 0.95 -10.65 -0.41
N GLY A 341 2.21 -10.57 -0.01
CA GLY A 341 3.36 -10.62 -0.92
C GLY A 341 3.45 -11.93 -1.70
N GLU A 342 3.18 -13.07 -1.06
CA GLU A 342 3.11 -14.36 -1.73
C GLU A 342 1.88 -14.45 -2.66
N LEU A 343 0.72 -13.96 -2.22
CA LEU A 343 -0.54 -14.08 -2.97
C LEU A 343 -0.63 -13.16 -4.20
N PHE A 344 -0.14 -11.93 -4.08
CA PHE A 344 -0.32 -10.88 -5.11
C PHE A 344 1.00 -10.19 -5.48
N GLY A 345 2.14 -10.76 -5.10
CA GLY A 345 3.47 -10.20 -5.40
C GLY A 345 3.69 -8.83 -4.76
N PHE A 346 4.45 -7.98 -5.46
CA PHE A 346 4.76 -6.62 -5.00
C PHE A 346 3.51 -5.78 -4.68
N VAL A 347 2.44 -5.95 -5.46
CA VAL A 347 1.19 -5.21 -5.22
C VAL A 347 0.53 -5.67 -3.92
N GLY A 348 0.59 -6.96 -3.61
CA GLY A 348 0.14 -7.47 -2.32
C GLY A 348 0.89 -6.87 -1.15
N ILE A 349 2.21 -6.70 -1.27
CA ILE A 349 3.02 -6.01 -0.24
C ILE A 349 2.55 -4.57 -0.03
N LEU A 350 2.30 -3.82 -1.12
CA LEU A 350 1.82 -2.44 -1.04
C LEU A 350 0.44 -2.33 -0.38
N LEU A 351 -0.43 -3.31 -0.65
CA LEU A 351 -1.80 -3.35 -0.14
C LEU A 351 -1.92 -4.08 1.20
N ALA A 352 -0.84 -4.66 1.74
CA ALA A 352 -0.88 -5.50 2.92
C ALA A 352 -1.44 -4.78 4.14
N VAL A 353 -1.02 -3.54 4.38
CA VAL A 353 -1.47 -2.77 5.55
C VAL A 353 -2.94 -2.35 5.44
N PRO A 354 -3.39 -1.73 4.33
CA PRO A 354 -4.82 -1.49 4.07
C PRO A 354 -5.69 -2.75 4.21
N ALA A 355 -5.28 -3.84 3.56
CA ALA A 355 -6.04 -5.08 3.55
C ALA A 355 -6.13 -5.69 4.96
N SER A 356 -5.06 -5.59 5.74
CA SER A 356 -5.04 -6.06 7.14
C SER A 356 -5.90 -5.22 8.06
N ALA A 357 -5.96 -3.91 7.84
CA ALA A 357 -6.86 -3.03 8.60
C ALA A 357 -8.32 -3.39 8.34
N ILE A 358 -8.69 -3.61 7.07
CA ILE A 358 -10.04 -4.07 6.69
C ILE A 358 -10.32 -5.43 7.31
N LEU A 359 -9.39 -6.38 7.19
CA LEU A 359 -9.53 -7.72 7.75
C LEU A 359 -9.70 -7.70 9.27
N LYS A 360 -8.97 -6.84 9.98
CA LYS A 360 -9.11 -6.65 11.43
C LYS A 360 -10.50 -6.13 11.78
N VAL A 361 -11.03 -5.15 11.06
CA VAL A 361 -12.38 -4.62 11.33
C VAL A 361 -13.43 -5.70 11.06
N VAL A 362 -13.34 -6.38 9.92
CA VAL A 362 -14.20 -7.52 9.58
C VAL A 362 -14.17 -8.59 10.67
N LEU A 363 -12.97 -8.99 11.09
CA LEU A 363 -12.79 -10.00 12.14
C LEU A 363 -13.36 -9.54 13.48
N SER A 364 -13.23 -8.26 13.82
CA SER A 364 -13.81 -7.72 15.05
C SER A 364 -15.33 -7.77 15.05
N VAL A 365 -15.97 -7.51 13.90
CA VAL A 365 -17.43 -7.64 13.73
C VAL A 365 -17.85 -9.11 13.86
N VAL A 366 -17.12 -10.02 13.21
CA VAL A 366 -17.39 -11.47 13.30
C VAL A 366 -17.23 -11.97 14.73
N LEU A 367 -16.17 -11.56 15.44
CA LEU A 367 -15.92 -11.95 16.82
C LEU A 367 -16.97 -11.37 17.78
N GLN A 368 -17.38 -10.11 17.63
CA GLN A 368 -18.47 -9.53 18.42
C GLN A 368 -19.77 -10.31 18.24
N ARG A 369 -20.06 -10.75 17.00
CA ARG A 369 -21.24 -11.54 16.68
C ARG A 369 -21.15 -12.96 17.25
N TYR A 370 -19.99 -13.62 17.11
CA TYR A 370 -19.73 -14.93 17.70
C TYR A 370 -19.87 -14.91 19.23
N ARG A 371 -19.40 -13.85 19.90
CA ARG A 371 -19.58 -13.68 21.35
C ARG A 371 -21.04 -13.47 21.78
N ARG A 372 -21.90 -13.01 20.86
CA ARG A 372 -23.35 -12.85 21.12
C ARG A 372 -24.11 -14.16 20.91
N THR A 373 -23.61 -15.08 20.08
CA THR A 373 -24.27 -16.37 19.87
C THR A 373 -24.27 -17.25 21.12
N GLN A 374 -25.34 -18.05 21.26
CA GLN A 374 -25.50 -18.96 22.39
C GLN A 374 -24.43 -20.07 22.44
N LEU A 375 -23.84 -20.41 21.29
CA LEU A 375 -22.65 -21.27 21.20
C LEU A 375 -21.47 -20.75 22.05
N TYR A 376 -21.30 -19.43 22.16
CA TYR A 376 -20.25 -18.84 23.00
C TYR A 376 -20.69 -18.60 24.44
N LYS A 377 -21.97 -18.24 24.65
CA LYS A 377 -22.52 -17.97 26.00
C LYS A 377 -22.78 -19.25 26.82
N GLY A 378 -22.64 -20.44 26.22
CA GLY A 378 -22.70 -21.71 26.94
C GLY A 378 -24.10 -22.15 27.38
N SER A 379 -25.17 -21.51 26.91
CA SER A 379 -26.55 -21.91 27.25
C SER A 379 -27.01 -23.07 26.37
N VAL A 380 -26.46 -24.26 26.62
CA VAL A 380 -27.15 -25.51 26.27
C VAL A 380 -28.21 -25.70 27.36
N GLN A 381 -29.43 -25.20 27.14
CA GLN A 381 -30.57 -25.78 27.83
C GLN A 381 -30.73 -27.19 27.26
N ALA A 382 -30.33 -28.18 28.06
CA ALA A 382 -30.60 -29.58 27.78
C ALA A 382 -32.12 -29.81 27.71
N PRO A 383 -32.58 -30.70 26.82
CA PRO A 383 -34.00 -30.91 26.51
C PRO A 383 -34.84 -31.36 27.71
#